data_AF-A0A2N0SBW6-F1
#
_entry.id   AF-A0A2N0SBW6-F1
#
_cell.length_a   1.000
_cell.length_b   1.000
_cell.length_c   1.000
_cell.angle_alpha   90.00
_cell.angle_beta   90.00
_cell.angle_gamma   90.00
#
_symmetry.space_group_name_H-M   'P 1'
#
loop_
_entity.id
_entity.type
_entity.pdbx_description
1 polymer ?
#
loop_
_entity_poly.entity_id
_entity_poly.type
_entity_poly.pdbx_seq_one_letter_code
_entity_poly.pdbx_strand_id
1 'polypeptide(L)' 'MFLRSHDLNFTVDNESYQEVVTHDHRIGGNDQWCIELVEHPQKNLTNSHGNEY' A
#
# COMPACT_ATOMS: atom_id res chain seq x y z
N MET A 1 20.18 6.31 1.59
CA MET A 1 18.82 6.12 1.05
C MET A 1 17.89 5.69 2.17
N PHE A 2 16.99 6.58 2.57
CA PHE A 2 15.95 6.38 3.59
C PHE A 2 14.59 6.59 2.94
N LEU A 3 13.58 5.80 3.35
CA LEU A 3 12.19 5.99 2.93
C LEU A 3 11.51 6.96 3.88
N ARG A 4 10.69 7.86 3.33
CA ARG A 4 9.98 8.86 4.12
C ARG A 4 8.54 9.03 3.66
N SER A 5 7.64 9.00 4.63
CA SER A 5 6.25 9.41 4.47
C SER A 5 6.04 10.88 4.85
N HIS A 6 4.95 11.47 4.38
CA HIS A 6 4.54 12.83 4.74
C HIS A 6 3.04 13.04 4.48
N ASP A 7 2.51 14.21 4.82
CA ASP A 7 1.08 14.51 4.77
C ASP A 7 0.57 14.85 3.36
N LEU A 8 1.36 14.56 2.32
CA LEU A 8 0.95 14.72 0.93
C LEU A 8 0.35 13.42 0.40
N ASN A 9 -0.80 13.57 -0.24
CA ASN A 9 -1.52 12.47 -0.88
C ASN A 9 -1.64 12.74 -2.38
N PHE A 10 -1.74 11.66 -3.16
CA PHE A 10 -2.07 11.71 -4.58
C PHE A 10 -3.22 10.74 -4.89
N THR A 11 -3.96 11.04 -5.95
CA THR A 11 -5.14 10.25 -6.36
C THR A 11 -4.86 9.52 -7.66
N VAL A 12 -5.11 8.21 -7.68
CA VAL A 12 -5.07 7.35 -8.89
C VAL A 12 -6.33 6.51 -8.88
N ASP A 13 -7.05 6.45 -10.00
CA ASP A 13 -8.28 5.65 -10.13
C ASP A 13 -9.33 5.89 -9.03
N ASN A 14 -9.49 7.16 -8.62
CA ASN A 14 -10.39 7.60 -7.55
C ASN A 14 -10.05 7.04 -6.14
N GLU A 15 -8.88 6.44 -6.00
CA GLU A 15 -8.31 6.01 -4.73
C GLU A 15 -7.20 6.98 -4.30
N SER A 16 -7.12 7.26 -2.99
CA SER A 16 -6.14 8.18 -2.41
C SER A 16 -5.02 7.41 -1.75
N TYR A 17 -3.78 7.77 -2.10
CA TYR A 17 -2.58 7.15 -1.58
C TYR A 17 -1.67 8.18 -0.92
N GLN A 18 -0.94 7.77 0.12
CA GLN A 18 0.11 8.57 0.71
C GLN A 18 1.38 8.47 -0.15
N GLU A 19 2.06 9.60 -0.36
CA GLU A 19 3.34 9.61 -1.07
C GLU A 19 4.50 9.15 -0.16
N VAL A 20 5.33 8.25 -0.69
CA VAL A 20 6.58 7.79 -0.07
C VAL A 20 7.74 8.10 -1.01
N VAL A 21 8.72 8.86 -0.50
CA VAL A 21 9.90 9.29 -1.27
C VAL A 21 11.20 8.76 -0.65
N THR A 22 12.30 8.87 -1.40
CA THR A 22 13.64 8.56 -0.88
C THR A 22 14.47 9.82 -0.70
N HIS A 23 15.40 9.80 0.26
CA HIS A 23 16.42 10.83 0.43
C HIS A 23 17.69 10.27 1.07
N ASP A 24 18.77 11.05 1.05
CA ASP A 24 20.12 10.56 1.38
C ASP A 24 20.51 10.66 2.85
N HIS A 25 19.85 11.54 3.62
CA HIS A 25 20.17 11.79 5.03
C HIS A 25 18.95 11.55 5.92
N ARG A 26 19.12 11.08 7.15
CA ARG A 26 17.99 10.95 8.09
C ARG A 26 17.57 12.34 8.60
N ILE A 27 16.28 12.68 8.48
CA ILE A 27 15.74 14.01 8.76
C ILE A 27 14.74 13.96 9.94
N GLY A 28 14.18 12.81 10.31
CA GLY A 28 13.37 12.74 11.54
C GLY A 28 12.46 11.53 11.69
N GLY A 29 11.36 11.71 12.43
CA GLY A 29 10.41 10.65 12.78
C GLY A 29 9.74 9.98 11.58
N ASN A 30 9.48 10.70 10.50
CA ASN A 30 8.84 10.15 9.31
C ASN A 30 9.73 9.20 8.50
N ASP A 31 10.99 9.01 8.91
CA ASP A 31 11.89 8.02 8.31
C ASP A 31 11.81 6.68 9.06
N GLN A 32 10.99 6.61 10.12
CA GLN A 32 10.80 5.41 10.94
C GLN A 32 9.69 4.53 10.37
N TRP A 33 10.00 3.25 10.21
CA TRP A 33 9.09 2.24 9.69
C TRP A 33 9.08 1.03 10.61
N CYS A 34 7.93 0.36 10.68
CA CYS A 34 7.78 -0.95 11.29
C CYS A 34 7.18 -1.93 10.27
N ILE A 35 7.50 -3.22 10.44
CA ILE A 35 6.88 -4.28 9.65
C ILE A 35 5.63 -4.72 10.41
N GLU A 36 4.48 -4.65 9.76
CA GLU A 36 3.21 -5.16 10.27
C GLU A 36 2.81 -6.40 9.47
N LEU A 37 2.43 -7.47 10.17
CA LEU A 37 1.91 -8.69 9.55
C LEU A 37 0.38 -8.60 9.51
N VAL A 38 -0.19 -8.66 8.31
CA VAL A 38 -1.64 -8.69 8.11
C VAL A 38 -2.06 -10.05 7.54
N GLU A 39 -3.09 -10.65 8.12
CA GLU A 39 -3.70 -11.86 7.57
C GLU A 39 -4.74 -11.46 6.52
N HIS A 40 -4.59 -11.97 5.30
CA HIS A 40 -5.64 -11.89 4.29
C HIS A 40 -6.35 -13.24 4.21
N PRO A 41 -7.67 -13.32 4.46
CA PRO A 41 -8.41 -14.52 4.11
C PRO A 41 -8.28 -14.71 2.59
N GLN A 42 -7.84 -15.89 2.17
CA GLN A 42 -7.80 -16.22 0.75
C GLN A 42 -9.21 -16.03 0.17
N LYS A 43 -9.36 -15.11 -0.78
CA LYS A 43 -10.57 -15.06 -1.59
C LYS A 43 -10.62 -16.36 -2.37
N ASN A 44 -11.41 -17.31 -1.90
CA ASN A 44 -11.76 -18.49 -2.68
C ASN A 44 -12.41 -17.97 -3.96
N LEU A 45 -11.67 -18.00 -5.08
CA LEU A 45 -12.23 -17.80 -6.40
C LEU A 45 -13.14 -19.01 -6.65
N THR A 46 -14.42 -18.91 -6.31
CA THR A 46 -15.39 -19.88 -6.79
C THR A 46 -15.50 -19.64 -8.29
N ASN A 47 -14.93 -20.56 -9.08
CA ASN A 47 -15.16 -20.63 -10.51
C ASN A 47 -16.67 -20.82 -10.76
N SER A 48 -17.42 -19.73 -10.90
CA SER A 48 -18.74 -19.78 -11.50
C SER A 48 -18.56 -19.75 -13.02
N HIS A 49 -18.09 -20.87 -13.59
CA HIS A 49 -18.51 -21.18 -14.95
C HIS A 49 -19.97 -21.63 -14.83
N GLY A 50 -20.87 -20.66 -14.98
CA GLY A 50 -22.27 -20.93 -15.27
C GLY A 50 -22.30 -21.63 -16.62
N ASN A 51 -22.56 -22.93 -16.62
CA ASN A 51 -22.94 -23.65 -17.82
C ASN A 51 -24.36 -23.16 -18.17
N GLU A 52 -24.48 -22.27 -19.16
CA GLU A 52 -25.74 -21.98 -19.82
C GLU A 52 -26.10 -23.17 -20.73
N TYR A 53 -27.37 -23.59 -20.66
CA TYR A 53 -27.94 -24.72 -21.41
C TYR A 53 -27.96 -24.50 -22.92
#